data_AF-A0A662E7I3-F1
#
_entry.id   AF-A0A662E7I3-F1
#
_cell.length_a   1.000
_cell.length_b   1.000
_cell.length_c   1.000
_cell.angle_alpha   90.00
_cell.angle_beta   90.00
_cell.angle_gamma   90.00
#
_symmetry.space_group_name_H-M   'P 1'
#
loop_
_entity.id
_entity.type
_entity.pdbx_description
1 polymer ?
#
loop_
_entity_poly.entity_id
_entity_poly.type
_entity_poly.pdbx_seq_one_letter_code
_entity_poly.pdbx_strand_id
1 'polypeptide(L)'
;MRRAANQLGPHEVTLRTSYPSLLRTAGFGDISATDVTAEYRSTLRRWLDATDRHETLIREIIGNDTYEERKAQRNQDIQGVDDGLLTRFMYSATRPARR
;
A
#
# COMPACT_ATOMS: atom_id res chain seq x y z
N MET A 1 5.83 -9.33 15.77
CA MET A 1 5.59 -8.16 14.88
C MET A 1 6.22 -8.30 13.50
N ARG A 2 7.56 -8.43 13.35
CA ARG A 2 8.21 -8.50 12.01
C ARG A 2 7.71 -9.61 11.07
N ARG A 3 7.40 -10.81 11.60
CA ARG A 3 6.82 -11.90 10.79
C ARG A 3 5.41 -11.60 10.28
N ALA A 4 4.57 -10.99 11.12
CA ALA A 4 3.20 -10.63 10.77
C ALA A 4 3.17 -9.50 9.73
N ALA A 5 4.01 -8.48 9.90
CA ALA A 5 4.17 -7.40 8.91
C ALA A 5 4.66 -7.93 7.55
N ASN A 6 5.58 -8.89 7.53
CA ASN A 6 6.05 -9.51 6.28
C ASN A 6 5.01 -10.43 5.63
N GLN A 7 4.04 -10.97 6.38
CA GLN A 7 2.97 -11.80 5.84
C GLN A 7 1.83 -10.94 5.27
N LEU A 8 1.54 -9.80 5.91
CA LEU A 8 0.48 -8.88 5.50
C LEU A 8 0.93 -7.88 4.44
N GLY A 9 2.21 -7.51 4.45
CA GLY A 9 2.77 -6.54 3.51
C GLY A 9 3.16 -7.17 2.18
N PRO A 10 3.13 -6.41 1.07
CA PRO A 10 3.64 -6.90 -0.21
C PRO A 10 5.12 -7.30 -0.06
N HIS A 11 5.44 -8.55 -0.36
CA HIS A 11 6.81 -9.05 -0.22
C HIS A 11 7.79 -8.27 -1.11
N GLU A 12 7.31 -7.74 -2.24
CA GLU A 12 8.04 -6.93 -3.21
C GLU A 12 8.57 -5.62 -2.63
N VAL A 13 7.98 -5.12 -1.53
CA VAL A 13 8.41 -3.89 -0.86
C VAL A 13 9.29 -4.15 0.38
N THR A 14 9.65 -5.41 0.64
CA THR A 14 10.54 -5.76 1.74
C THR A 14 11.99 -5.42 1.39
N LEU A 15 12.60 -4.52 2.17
CA LEU A 15 13.96 -4.06 1.95
C LEU A 15 14.88 -4.43 3.13
N ARG A 16 16.15 -4.73 2.83
CA ARG A 16 17.21 -4.84 3.84
C ARG A 16 17.70 -3.47 4.35
N THR A 17 17.26 -2.39 3.68
CA THR A 17 17.58 -0.99 3.98
C THR A 17 16.31 -0.15 3.95
N SER A 18 16.43 1.18 3.93
CA SER A 18 15.30 2.11 3.80
C SER A 18 15.14 2.62 2.36
N TYR A 19 13.91 2.98 1.96
CA TYR A 19 13.65 3.65 0.68
C TYR A 19 14.49 4.93 0.48
N PRO A 20 14.65 5.82 1.48
CA PRO A 20 15.57 6.97 1.35
C PRO A 20 17.01 6.56 1.04
N SER A 21 17.51 5.47 1.64
CA SER A 21 18.85 4.97 1.34
C SER A 21 18.97 4.48 -0.10
N LEU A 22 17.95 3.78 -0.62
CA LEU A 22 17.93 3.35 -2.03
C LEU A 22 17.94 4.55 -3.00
N LEU A 23 17.12 5.57 -2.72
CA LEU A 23 17.05 6.78 -3.54
C LEU A 23 18.40 7.52 -3.55
N ARG A 24 19.08 7.63 -2.40
CA ARG A 24 20.43 8.21 -2.33
C ARG A 24 21.45 7.41 -3.14
N THR A 25 21.46 6.08 -3.00
CA THR A 25 22.37 5.21 -3.75
C THR A 25 22.13 5.30 -5.26
N ALA A 26 20.89 5.53 -5.69
CA ALA A 26 20.54 5.77 -7.08
C ALA A 26 20.90 7.17 -7.59
N GLY A 27 21.48 8.03 -6.74
CA GLY A 27 21.94 9.37 -7.10
C GLY A 27 20.85 10.45 -7.05
N PHE A 28 19.72 10.19 -6.40
CA PHE A 28 18.71 11.23 -6.15
C PHE A 28 19.08 12.08 -4.92
N GLY A 29 18.77 13.37 -5.01
CA GLY A 29 18.81 14.36 -3.93
C GLY A 29 17.42 14.82 -3.53
N ASP A 30 17.34 15.77 -2.58
CA ASP A 30 16.09 16.39 -2.10
C ASP A 30 14.97 15.39 -1.79
N ILE A 31 15.33 14.30 -1.11
CA ILE A 31 14.40 13.21 -0.83
C ILE A 31 13.45 13.63 0.30
N SER A 32 12.17 13.72 -0.01
CA SER A 32 11.08 13.85 0.96
C SER A 32 10.33 12.53 1.09
N ALA A 33 9.93 12.22 2.33
CA ALA A 33 9.09 11.09 2.66
C ALA A 33 7.85 11.61 3.38
N THR A 34 6.68 11.42 2.78
CA THR A 34 5.40 11.79 3.38
C THR A 34 4.67 10.52 3.80
N ASP A 35 4.39 10.41 5.09
CA ASP A 35 3.47 9.38 5.59
C ASP A 35 2.05 9.74 5.11
N VAL A 36 1.46 8.84 4.33
CA VAL A 36 0.10 8.96 3.78
C VAL A 36 -0.77 7.79 4.22
N THR A 37 -0.43 7.16 5.34
CA THR A 37 -1.09 5.95 5.85
C THR A 37 -2.56 6.23 6.16
N ALA A 38 -2.90 7.40 6.71
CA ALA A 38 -4.27 7.77 7.04
C ALA A 38 -5.14 7.95 5.79
N GLU A 39 -4.63 8.64 4.77
CA GLU A 39 -5.29 8.85 3.48
C GLU A 39 -5.46 7.53 2.74
N TYR A 40 -4.45 6.66 2.81
CA TYR A 40 -4.51 5.32 2.26
C TYR A 40 -5.60 4.48 2.93
N ARG A 41 -5.69 4.48 4.27
CA ARG A 41 -6.75 3.81 5.02
C ARG A 41 -8.14 4.32 4.62
N SER A 42 -8.31 5.65 4.53
CA SER A 42 -9.54 6.28 4.06
C SER A 42 -9.93 5.83 2.65
N THR A 43 -8.92 5.66 1.78
CA THR A 43 -9.12 5.17 0.41
C THR A 43 -9.57 3.72 0.40
N LEU A 44 -8.90 2.83 1.16
CA LEU A 44 -9.30 1.43 1.30
C LEU A 44 -10.76 1.29 1.77
N ARG A 45 -11.16 2.07 2.78
CA ARG A 45 -12.55 2.09 3.27
C ARG A 45 -13.54 2.48 2.17
N ARG A 46 -13.28 3.58 1.45
CA ARG A 46 -14.13 4.03 0.34
C ARG A 46 -14.23 2.99 -0.78
N TRP A 47 -13.14 2.29 -1.06
CA TRP A 47 -13.14 1.18 -2.03
C TRP A 47 -14.00 0.00 -1.57
N LEU A 48 -13.91 -0.37 -0.29
CA LEU A 48 -14.73 -1.44 0.27
C LEU A 48 -16.21 -1.08 0.24
N ASP A 49 -16.56 0.12 0.70
CA ASP A 49 -17.95 0.60 0.70
C ASP A 49 -18.55 0.64 -0.72
N ALA A 50 -17.76 1.06 -1.72
CA ALA A 50 -18.17 1.02 -3.11
C ALA A 50 -18.29 -0.42 -3.65
N THR A 51 -17.37 -1.31 -3.25
CA THR A 51 -17.40 -2.73 -3.64
C THR A 51 -18.64 -3.43 -3.10
N ASP A 52 -19.04 -3.13 -1.87
CA ASP A 52 -20.24 -3.68 -1.23
C ASP A 52 -21.51 -3.11 -1.86
N ARG A 53 -21.55 -1.79 -2.12
CA ARG A 53 -22.71 -1.16 -2.78
C ARG A 53 -22.99 -1.72 -4.18
N HIS A 54 -21.94 -2.12 -4.89
CA HIS A 54 -22.03 -2.62 -6.27
C HIS A 54 -21.76 -4.12 -6.38
N GLU A 55 -21.97 -4.87 -5.30
CA GLU A 55 -21.64 -6.28 -5.19
C GLU A 55 -22.12 -7.12 -6.38
N THR A 56 -23.42 -7.08 -6.69
CA THR A 56 -24.01 -7.88 -7.78
C THR A 56 -23.31 -7.63 -9.12
N LEU A 57 -23.17 -6.35 -9.51
CA LEU A 57 -22.54 -5.98 -10.78
C LEU A 57 -21.07 -6.37 -10.83
N ILE A 58 -20.35 -6.21 -9.72
CA ILE A 58 -18.93 -6.58 -9.68
C ILE A 58 -18.81 -8.10 -9.79
N ARG A 59 -19.59 -8.88 -9.03
CA ARG A 59 -19.60 -10.35 -9.11
C ARG A 59 -19.91 -10.84 -10.52
N GLU A 60 -20.83 -10.20 -11.24
CA GLU A 60 -21.11 -10.52 -12.65
C GLU A 60 -19.90 -10.31 -13.58
N ILE A 61 -19.10 -9.27 -13.33
CA ILE A 61 -17.96 -8.91 -14.19
C ILE A 61 -16.72 -9.76 -13.88
N ILE A 62 -16.38 -9.93 -12.60
CA ILE A 62 -15.11 -10.56 -12.18
C ILE A 62 -15.28 -11.97 -11.63
N GLY A 63 -16.52 -12.45 -11.45
CA GLY A 63 -16.81 -13.73 -10.82
C GLY A 63 -16.82 -13.66 -9.30
N ASN A 64 -17.45 -14.67 -8.70
CA ASN A 64 -17.64 -14.78 -7.26
C ASN A 64 -16.31 -14.87 -6.49
N ASP A 65 -15.41 -15.74 -6.94
CA ASP A 65 -14.18 -16.03 -6.21
C ASP A 65 -13.25 -14.82 -6.18
N THR A 66 -13.05 -14.16 -7.33
CA THR A 66 -12.23 -12.95 -7.40
C THR A 66 -12.85 -11.78 -6.62
N TYR A 67 -14.18 -11.71 -6.53
CA TYR A 67 -14.84 -10.73 -5.65
C TYR A 67 -14.49 -10.98 -4.18
N GLU A 68 -14.66 -12.21 -3.71
CA GLU A 68 -14.38 -12.57 -2.31
C GLU A 68 -12.91 -12.37 -1.96
N GLU A 69 -11.99 -12.80 -2.82
CA GLU A 69 -10.56 -12.61 -2.65
C GLU A 69 -10.20 -11.13 -2.51
N ARG A 70 -10.72 -10.27 -3.40
CA ARG A 70 -10.45 -8.81 -3.35
C ARG A 70 -11.06 -8.15 -2.12
N LYS A 71 -12.24 -8.58 -1.70
CA LYS A 71 -12.89 -8.09 -0.48
C LYS A 71 -12.10 -8.50 0.76
N ALA A 72 -11.70 -9.77 0.84
CA ALA A 72 -10.87 -10.30 1.92
C ALA A 72 -9.52 -9.58 1.99
N GLN A 73 -8.82 -9.42 0.87
CA GLN A 73 -7.53 -8.73 0.81
C GLN A 73 -7.65 -7.28 1.31
N ARG A 74 -8.66 -6.52 0.87
CA ARG A 74 -8.85 -5.14 1.36
C ARG A 74 -9.14 -5.07 2.85
N ASN A 75 -9.92 -6.01 3.39
CA ASN A 75 -10.16 -6.08 4.83
C ASN A 75 -8.86 -6.37 5.60
N GLN A 76 -8.02 -7.28 5.08
CA GLN A 76 -6.70 -7.56 5.66
C GLN A 76 -5.79 -6.34 5.59
N ASP A 77 -5.77 -5.59 4.48
CA ASP A 77 -4.98 -4.37 4.36
C ASP A 77 -5.42 -3.30 5.37
N ILE A 78 -6.74 -3.09 5.54
CA ILE A 78 -7.28 -2.16 6.53
C ILE A 78 -6.85 -2.57 7.94
N GLN A 79 -7.00 -3.86 8.28
CA GLN A 79 -6.60 -4.36 9.59
C GLN A 79 -5.10 -4.20 9.82
N GLY A 80 -4.27 -4.49 8.81
CA GLY A 80 -2.82 -4.31 8.89
C GLY A 80 -2.42 -2.85 9.11
N VAL A 81 -3.14 -1.90 8.51
CA VAL A 81 -2.94 -0.46 8.77
C VAL A 81 -3.40 -0.08 10.18
N ASP A 82 -4.59 -0.53 10.60
CA ASP A 82 -5.15 -0.20 11.92
C ASP A 82 -4.30 -0.81 13.07
N ASP A 83 -3.67 -1.96 12.85
CA ASP A 83 -2.73 -2.60 13.79
C ASP A 83 -1.31 -2.00 13.76
N GLY A 84 -1.05 -1.01 12.90
CA GLY A 84 0.28 -0.42 12.73
C GLY A 84 1.32 -1.36 12.10
N LEU A 85 0.87 -2.45 11.45
CA LEU A 85 1.73 -3.41 10.76
C LEU A 85 2.05 -2.97 9.32
N LEU A 86 1.14 -2.21 8.71
CA LEU A 86 1.28 -1.64 7.38
C LEU A 86 1.26 -0.11 7.44
N THR A 87 2.23 0.49 6.76
CA THR A 87 2.31 1.94 6.57
C THR A 87 2.49 2.25 5.10
N ARG A 88 2.00 3.40 4.64
CA ARG A 88 2.16 3.84 3.26
C ARG A 88 2.87 5.18 3.21
N PHE A 89 4.01 5.21 2.53
CA PHE A 89 4.79 6.41 2.31
C PHE A 89 4.80 6.79 0.83
N MET A 90 4.69 8.09 0.57
CA MET A 90 5.00 8.70 -0.72
C MET A 90 6.41 9.27 -0.65
N TYR A 91 7.26 8.90 -1.59
CA TYR A 91 8.61 9.45 -1.72
C TYR A 91 8.69 10.35 -2.95
N SER A 92 9.20 11.55 -2.80
CA SER A 92 9.55 12.46 -3.89
C SER A 92 11.04 12.79 -3.80
N ALA A 93 11.73 12.82 -4.93
CA ALA A 93 13.15 13.13 -4.98
C ALA A 93 13.52 13.76 -6.32
N THR A 94 14.60 14.54 -6.34
CA THR A 94 15.10 15.20 -7.55
C THR A 94 16.37 14.52 -8.02
N ARG A 95 16.61 14.51 -9.33
CA ARG A 95 17.91 14.13 -9.87
C ARG A 95 18.79 15.38 -9.93
N PRO A 96 19.96 15.40 -9.28
CA PRO A 96 20.88 16.53 -9.42
C PRO A 96 21.26 16.73 -10.88
N ALA A 97 21.28 17.97 -11.36
CA ALA A 97 21.79 18.29 -12.68
C ALA A 97 23.25 17.82 -12.80
N ARG A 98 23.58 17.10 -13.88
CA ARG A 98 24.99 16.80 -14.19
C ARG A 98 25.70 18.13 -14.41
N ARG A 99 26.69 18.43 -13.57
CA ARG A 99 27.68 19.47 -13.84
C ARG A 99 28.63 19.00 -14.93
#